data_AF-A0A2V2S9J3-F1
#
_entry.id   AF-A0A2V2S9J3-F1
#
_cell.length_a   1.000
_cell.length_b   1.000
_cell.length_c   1.000
_cell.angle_alpha   90.00
_cell.angle_beta   90.00
_cell.angle_gamma   90.00
#
_symmetry.space_group_name_H-M   'P 1'
#
loop_
_entity.id
_entity.type
_entity.pdbx_description
1 polymer ?
#
loop_
_entity_poly.entity_id
_entity_poly.type
_entity_poly.pdbx_seq_one_letter_code
_entity_poly.pdbx_strand_id
1 'polypeptide(L)' 'MSTQEISNAVMELPEKERLQLARRIIASIVAEREVSEEIEKAVAGIEDVVTGKVRGLSESEFRDALR' A
#
# COMPACT_ATOMS: atom_id res chain seq x y z
N MET A 1 -26.16 1.48 -4.10
CA MET A 1 -25.85 0.45 -5.12
C MET A 1 -25.30 -0.77 -4.43
N SER A 2 -25.85 -1.95 -4.75
CA SER A 2 -25.33 -3.24 -4.30
C SER A 2 -24.15 -3.69 -5.16
N THR A 3 -23.34 -4.61 -4.64
CA THR A 3 -22.22 -5.22 -5.38
C THR A 3 -22.69 -5.87 -6.69
N GLN A 4 -23.90 -6.43 -6.71
CA GLN A 4 -24.48 -7.03 -7.89
C GLN A 4 -24.82 -5.99 -8.96
N GLU A 5 -25.36 -4.84 -8.58
CA GLU A 5 -25.66 -3.74 -9.50
C GLU A 5 -24.38 -3.18 -10.13
N ILE A 6 -23.29 -3.07 -9.36
CA ILE A 6 -21.98 -2.64 -9.85
C ILE A 6 -21.42 -3.67 -10.83
N SER A 7 -21.49 -4.97 -10.49
CA SER A 7 -20.99 -6.04 -11.38
C SER A 7 -21.74 -6.07 -12.70
N ASN A 8 -23.07 -5.90 -12.68
CA ASN A 8 -23.88 -5.87 -13.89
C ASN A 8 -23.50 -4.68 -14.78
N ALA A 9 -23.38 -3.48 -14.19
CA ALA A 9 -22.97 -2.27 -14.91
C ALA A 9 -21.57 -2.39 -15.54
N VAL A 10 -20.62 -3.04 -14.85
CA VAL A 10 -19.28 -3.31 -15.42
C VAL A 10 -19.35 -4.25 -16.61
N MET A 11 -20.23 -5.26 -16.58
CA MET A 11 -20.37 -6.21 -17.68
C MET A 11 -21.02 -5.60 -18.92
N GLU A 12 -21.84 -4.55 -18.76
CA GLU A 12 -22.45 -3.78 -19.85
C GLU A 12 -21.44 -2.89 -20.62
N LEU A 13 -20.26 -2.61 -20.03
CA LEU A 13 -19.22 -1.85 -20.72
C LEU A 13 -18.65 -2.62 -21.92
N PRO A 14 -18.18 -1.93 -22.98
CA PRO A 14 -17.40 -2.54 -24.05
C PRO A 14 -16.15 -3.26 -23.51
N GLU A 15 -15.74 -4.34 -24.19
CA GLU A 15 -14.63 -5.19 -23.73
C GLU A 15 -13.33 -4.41 -23.44
N LYS A 16 -13.01 -3.45 -24.31
CA LYS A 16 -11.84 -2.57 -24.14
C LYS A 16 -11.91 -1.72 -22.87
N GLU A 17 -13.08 -1.20 -22.54
CA GLU A 17 -13.31 -0.38 -21.35
C GLU A 17 -13.28 -1.24 -20.08
N ARG A 18 -13.85 -2.46 -20.12
CA ARG A 18 -13.72 -3.44 -19.03
C ARG A 18 -12.27 -3.78 -18.75
N LEU A 19 -11.46 -4.03 -19.79
CA LEU A 19 -10.04 -4.32 -19.64
C LEU A 19 -9.27 -3.15 -19.04
N GLN A 20 -9.58 -1.92 -19.46
CA GLN A 20 -8.97 -0.71 -18.90
C GLN A 20 -9.35 -0.51 -17.43
N LEU A 21 -10.62 -0.75 -17.08
CA LEU A 21 -11.10 -0.67 -15.70
C LEU A 21 -10.40 -1.72 -14.81
N ALA A 22 -10.30 -2.97 -15.28
CA ALA A 22 -9.58 -4.03 -14.57
C ALA A 22 -8.12 -3.66 -14.29
N ARG A 23 -7.41 -3.10 -15.28
CA ARG A 23 -6.02 -2.63 -15.09
C ARG A 23 -5.91 -1.54 -14.03
N ARG A 24 -6.86 -0.58 -14.01
CA ARG A 24 -6.88 0.50 -13.01
C ARG A 24 -7.15 -0.04 -11.60
N ILE A 25 -8.08 -0.99 -11.46
CA ILE A 25 -8.38 -1.65 -10.18
C ILE A 25 -7.14 -2.36 -9.65
N ILE A 26 -6.49 -3.17 -10.50
CA ILE A 26 -5.27 -3.88 -10.12
C ILE A 26 -4.17 -2.90 -9.71
N ALA A 27 -3.94 -1.83 -10.48
CA ALA A 27 -2.93 -0.83 -10.15
C ALA A 27 -3.20 -0.13 -8.81
N SER A 28 -4.47 0.18 -8.50
CA SER A 28 -4.88 0.75 -7.21
C SER A 28 -4.58 -0.21 -6.05
N ILE A 29 -4.97 -1.48 -6.19
CA ILE A 29 -4.77 -2.49 -5.15
C ILE A 29 -3.28 -2.74 -4.91
N VAL A 30 -2.48 -2.80 -5.98
CA VAL A 30 -1.02 -2.97 -5.87
C VAL A 30 -0.40 -1.78 -5.14
N ALA A 31 -0.77 -0.55 -5.52
CA ALA A 31 -0.26 0.65 -4.86
C ALA A 31 -0.66 0.69 -3.37
N GLU A 32 -1.90 0.31 -3.03
CA GLU A 32 -2.34 0.21 -1.64
C GLU A 32 -1.56 -0.86 -0.86
N ARG A 33 -1.32 -2.04 -1.45
CA ARG A 33 -0.53 -3.10 -0.80
C ARG A 33 0.91 -2.68 -0.56
N GLU A 34 1.57 -2.05 -1.54
CA GLU A 34 2.94 -1.56 -1.39
C GLU A 34 3.02 -0.54 -0.23
N VAL A 35 2.07 0.39 -0.15
CA VAL A 35 2.00 1.36 0.95
C VAL A 35 1.74 0.67 2.29
N SER A 36 0.82 -0.28 2.36
CA SER A 36 0.53 -1.02 3.58
C SER A 36 1.74 -1.83 4.06
N GLU A 37 2.47 -2.49 3.17
CA GLU A 37 3.67 -3.26 3.52
C GLU A 37 4.79 -2.35 4.05
N GLU A 38 4.99 -1.17 3.45
CA GLU A 38 5.99 -0.22 3.96
C GLU A 38 5.59 0.37 5.32
N ILE A 39 4.30 0.62 5.55
CA ILE A 39 3.80 1.05 6.87
C ILE A 39 4.01 -0.05 7.92
N GLU A 40 3.67 -1.30 7.61
CA GLU A 40 3.86 -2.43 8.52
C GLU A 40 5.33 -2.60 8.90
N LYS A 41 6.25 -2.50 7.92
CA LYS A 41 7.71 -2.53 8.19
C LYS A 41 8.15 -1.37 9.08
N ALA A 42 7.67 -0.15 8.81
CA ALA A 42 8.02 1.01 9.61
C ALA A 42 7.52 0.87 11.06
N VAL A 43 6.30 0.39 11.25
CA VAL A 43 5.73 0.14 12.59
C VAL A 43 6.53 -0.92 13.31
N ALA A 44 6.83 -2.06 12.68
CA ALA A 44 7.65 -3.11 13.28
C ALA A 44 9.05 -2.59 13.68
N GLY A 45 9.69 -1.77 12.84
CA GLY A 45 10.97 -1.14 13.15
C GLY A 45 10.90 -0.21 14.37
N ILE A 46 9.83 0.58 14.49
CA ILE A 46 9.59 1.43 15.66
C ILE A 46 9.39 0.58 16.92
N GLU A 47 8.61 -0.49 16.83
CA GLU A 47 8.38 -1.42 17.95
C GLU A 47 9.67 -2.07 18.42
N ASP A 48 10.53 -2.50 17.50
CA ASP A 48 11.81 -3.11 17.85
C ASP A 48 12.76 -2.12 18.56
N VAL A 49 12.71 -0.83 18.21
CA VAL A 49 13.46 0.23 18.91
C VAL A 49 12.88 0.46 20.31
N VAL A 50 11.56 0.62 20.43
CA VAL A 50 10.88 0.92 21.70
C VAL A 50 11.01 -0.23 22.69
N THR A 51 10.97 -1.48 22.21
CA THR A 51 11.15 -2.68 23.03
C THR A 51 12.62 -2.99 23.34
N GLY A 52 13.56 -2.21 22.80
CA GLY A 52 14.99 -2.37 23.02
C GLY A 52 15.61 -3.58 22.32
N LYS A 53 14.91 -4.21 21.38
CA LYS A 53 15.45 -5.29 20.54
C LYS A 53 16.54 -4.77 19.60
N VAL A 54 16.39 -3.54 19.12
CA VAL A 54 17.41 -2.83 18.34
C VAL A 54 17.72 -1.48 18.95
N ARG A 55 18.99 -1.05 18.86
CA ARG A 55 19.39 0.29 19.32
C ARG A 55 18.89 1.32 18.31
N GLY A 56 18.00 2.21 18.74
CA GLY A 56 17.63 3.39 17.95
C GLY A 56 18.84 4.28 17.65
N LEU A 57 18.76 5.04 16.57
CA LEU A 57 19.74 6.07 16.25
C LEU A 57 19.42 7.36 17.03
N SER A 58 20.44 8.08 17.46
CA SER A 58 20.29 9.49 17.82
C SER A 58 19.99 10.34 16.59
N GLU A 59 19.43 11.53 16.79
CA GLU A 59 19.09 12.46 15.70
C GLU A 59 20.28 12.77 14.78
N SER A 60 21.50 12.90 15.35
CA SER A 60 22.72 13.10 14.56
C SER A 60 23.06 11.89 13.70
N GLU A 61 22.99 10.69 14.26
CA GLU A 61 23.29 9.45 13.54
C GLU A 61 22.25 9.17 12.44
N PHE A 62 20.98 9.50 12.69
CA PHE A 62 19.92 9.39 11.70
C PHE A 62 20.13 10.36 10.53
N ARG A 63 20.49 11.62 10.80
CA ARG A 63 20.78 12.61 9.74
C ARG A 63 21.98 12.24 8.90
N ASP A 64 23.01 11.64 9.50
CA ASP A 64 24.18 11.16 8.76
C ASP A 64 23.84 9.95 7.87
N ALA A 65 22.92 9.07 8.30
CA ALA A 65 22.46 7.92 7.51
C ALA A 65 21.54 8.28 6.32
N LEU A 66 20.95 9.48 6.30
CA LEU A 66 20.08 9.97 5.22
C LEU A 66 20.84 10.72 4.10
N ARG A 67 22.14 10.95 4.26
CA ARG A 67 23.00 11.55 3.23
C ARG A 67 23.53 10.49 2.27
#